data_AF-A0A7V5BDF7-F1
#
_entry.id   AF-A0A7V5BDF7-F1
#
_cell.length_a   1.000
_cell.length_b   1.000
_cell.length_c   1.000
_cell.angle_alpha   90.00
_cell.angle_beta   90.00
_cell.angle_gamma   90.00
#
_symmetry.space_group_name_H-M   'P 1'
#
loop_
_entity.id
_entity.type
_entity.pdbx_description
1 polymer ?
#
loop_
_entity_poly.entity_id
_entity_poly.type
_entity_poly.pdbx_seq_one_letter_code
_entity_poly.pdbx_strand_id
1 'polypeptide(L)'
;MNNLKTIFSWMLGSLLLLAVSCQSGPPKNSRAAQSEKGKAFFMSHCASCHGPNANPDRIANLKTPPPDLTKIMERRKGLATFPVAEIASYIDGRKDVQLHSRDMPAWGKYFADEEKLTNDEIKGKMGELIAYLMSIQK
;
A
#
# COMPACT_ATOMS: atom_id res chain seq x y z
N MET A 1 19.44 5.42 71.70
CA MET A 1 20.01 6.74 71.35
C MET A 1 20.67 6.63 69.98
N ASN A 2 20.16 7.40 69.01
CA ASN A 2 20.82 7.93 67.80
C ASN A 2 21.41 6.89 66.82
N ASN A 3 20.89 6.67 65.61
CA ASN A 3 20.99 7.61 64.48
C ASN A 3 20.01 7.25 63.33
N LEU A 4 18.76 7.71 63.43
CA LEU A 4 17.69 7.51 62.43
C LEU A 4 17.57 8.68 61.44
N LYS A 5 18.64 9.43 61.15
CA LYS A 5 18.49 10.78 60.51
C LYS A 5 19.26 11.05 59.22
N THR A 6 19.79 10.06 58.51
CA THR A 6 20.58 10.35 57.27
C THR A 6 20.11 9.70 55.98
N ILE A 7 19.01 8.95 55.97
CA ILE A 7 18.52 8.31 54.72
C ILE A 7 17.33 9.08 54.11
N PHE A 8 16.83 10.09 54.82
CA PHE A 8 15.67 10.89 54.42
C PHE A 8 16.08 12.11 53.57
N SER A 9 16.69 11.92 52.40
CA SER A 9 16.91 13.06 51.49
C SER A 9 17.13 12.73 50.00
N TRP A 10 16.98 11.47 49.55
CA TRP A 10 17.33 11.10 48.17
C TRP A 10 16.26 10.24 47.47
N MET A 11 14.97 10.47 47.74
CA MET A 11 13.88 9.75 47.04
C MET A 11 12.70 10.63 46.61
N LEU A 12 12.91 11.93 46.37
CA LEU A 12 11.79 12.82 45.97
C LEU A 12 12.06 13.75 44.79
N GLY A 13 13.02 13.44 43.91
CA GLY A 13 13.27 14.31 42.76
C GLY A 13 13.97 13.59 41.63
N SER A 14 13.24 12.81 40.83
CA SER A 14 13.57 12.47 39.43
C SER A 14 12.50 11.55 38.81
N LEU A 15 11.20 11.86 38.96
CA LEU A 15 10.14 11.17 38.22
C LEU A 15 9.40 12.16 37.30
N LEU A 16 10.17 12.91 36.52
CA LEU A 16 9.62 13.88 35.56
C LEU A 16 10.60 14.09 34.41
N LEU A 17 10.97 13.02 33.71
CA LEU A 17 11.66 13.13 32.43
C LEU A 17 11.07 12.16 31.41
N LEU A 18 10.37 12.78 30.46
CA LEU A 18 10.20 12.37 29.07
C LEU A 18 9.25 11.20 28.81
N ALA A 19 7.96 11.54 28.77
CA ALA A 19 7.07 10.99 27.75
C ALA A 19 7.67 11.35 26.37
N VAL A 20 8.57 10.50 25.86
CA VAL A 20 9.01 10.55 24.46
C VAL A 20 7.77 10.18 23.64
N SER A 21 7.14 11.20 23.06
CA SER A 21 6.11 11.03 22.04
C SER A 21 6.68 10.18 20.90
N CYS A 22 6.23 8.93 20.80
CA CYS A 22 6.37 8.13 19.60
C CYS A 22 5.48 8.74 18.50
N GLN A 23 5.96 9.81 17.87
CA GLN A 23 5.39 10.36 16.65
C GLN A 23 6.41 10.27 15.50
N SER A 24 7.11 9.15 15.39
CA SER A 24 7.80 8.79 14.15
C SER A 24 6.80 8.08 13.25
N GLY A 25 6.44 8.73 12.13
CA GLY A 25 5.69 8.06 11.06
C GLY A 25 6.41 6.80 10.57
N PRO A 26 5.73 5.94 9.79
CA PRO A 26 6.33 4.72 9.30
C PRO A 26 7.67 5.00 8.58
N PRO A 27 8.72 4.20 8.81
CA PRO A 27 10.00 4.37 8.12
C PRO A 27 9.78 4.49 6.61
N LYS A 28 10.55 5.35 5.93
CA LYS A 28 10.37 5.66 4.50
C LYS A 28 10.32 4.43 3.58
N ASN A 29 11.00 3.35 3.99
CA ASN A 29 11.08 2.09 3.23
C ASN A 29 10.16 0.99 3.79
N SER A 30 9.33 1.28 4.78
CA SER A 30 8.38 0.33 5.34
C SER A 30 7.28 -0.02 4.33
N ARG A 31 6.67 -1.19 4.50
CA ARG A 31 5.52 -1.61 3.69
C ARG A 31 4.32 -0.69 3.84
N ALA A 32 4.13 -0.08 5.01
CA ALA A 32 3.08 0.91 5.24
C ALA A 32 3.31 2.18 4.40
N ALA A 33 4.55 2.70 4.38
CA ALA A 33 4.89 3.85 3.55
C ALA A 33 4.74 3.55 2.04
N GLN A 34 5.17 2.36 1.60
CA GLN A 34 4.98 1.91 0.21
C GLN A 34 3.49 1.79 -0.15
N SER A 35 2.68 1.24 0.76
CA SER A 35 1.23 1.12 0.58
C SER A 35 0.55 2.48 0.46
N GLU A 36 0.96 3.50 1.21
CA GLU A 36 0.35 4.84 1.10
C GLU A 36 0.68 5.50 -0.25
N LYS A 37 1.92 5.36 -0.73
CA LYS A 37 2.28 5.82 -2.09
C LYS A 37 1.51 5.06 -3.17
N GLY A 38 1.39 3.74 -3.02
CA GLY A 38 0.59 2.90 -3.90
C GLY A 38 -0.89 3.29 -3.94
N LYS A 39 -1.45 3.68 -2.78
CA LYS A 39 -2.81 4.22 -2.68
C LYS A 39 -2.96 5.51 -3.47
N ALA A 40 -2.02 6.46 -3.32
CA ALA A 40 -2.05 7.71 -4.08
C ALA A 40 -2.02 7.45 -5.60
N PHE A 41 -1.18 6.50 -6.04
CA PHE A 41 -1.15 6.06 -7.43
C PHE A 41 -2.49 5.47 -7.87
N PHE A 42 -3.04 4.52 -7.10
CA PHE A 42 -4.32 3.87 -7.36
C PHE A 42 -5.45 4.90 -7.50
N MET A 43 -5.52 5.87 -6.60
CA MET A 43 -6.55 6.92 -6.65
C MET A 43 -6.47 7.77 -7.92
N SER A 44 -5.26 8.01 -8.43
CA SER A 44 -5.04 8.86 -9.60
C SER A 44 -5.25 8.12 -10.93
N HIS A 45 -5.02 6.81 -10.97
CA HIS A 45 -4.94 6.04 -12.21
C HIS A 45 -5.92 4.86 -12.32
N CYS A 46 -6.35 4.30 -11.20
CA CYS A 46 -7.14 3.06 -11.15
C CYS A 46 -8.56 3.27 -10.63
N ALA A 47 -8.76 4.23 -9.71
CA ALA A 47 -10.02 4.42 -9.00
C ALA A 47 -11.17 4.90 -9.90
N SER A 48 -10.88 5.50 -11.06
CA SER A 48 -11.90 5.85 -12.06
C SER A 48 -12.67 4.64 -12.58
N CYS A 49 -12.03 3.47 -12.62
CA CYS A 49 -12.62 2.22 -13.12
C CYS A 49 -12.88 1.20 -12.00
N HIS A 50 -11.97 1.10 -11.01
CA HIS A 50 -12.09 0.14 -9.91
C HIS A 50 -12.76 0.71 -8.65
N GLY A 51 -13.09 2.00 -8.64
CA GLY A 51 -13.72 2.69 -7.54
C GLY A 51 -12.72 3.14 -6.47
N PRO A 52 -13.06 4.17 -5.67
CA PRO A 52 -12.16 4.69 -4.63
C PRO A 52 -11.86 3.68 -3.51
N ASN A 53 -12.74 2.69 -3.35
CA ASN A 53 -12.58 1.59 -2.38
C ASN A 53 -12.07 0.31 -3.04
N ALA A 54 -11.59 0.39 -4.28
CA ALA A 54 -11.22 -0.76 -5.12
C ALA A 54 -12.34 -1.79 -5.32
N ASN A 55 -13.59 -1.35 -5.12
CA ASN A 55 -14.81 -2.05 -5.46
C ASN A 55 -15.58 -1.25 -6.54
N PRO A 56 -15.81 -1.84 -7.74
CA PRO A 56 -16.48 -1.20 -8.86
C PRO A 56 -18.01 -1.17 -8.75
N ASP A 57 -18.64 -1.82 -7.76
CA ASP A 57 -20.09 -1.79 -7.51
C ASP A 57 -20.64 -0.35 -7.33
N ARG A 58 -19.75 0.61 -7.12
CA ARG A 58 -20.06 2.04 -6.96
C ARG A 58 -19.84 2.87 -8.23
N ILE A 59 -19.49 2.24 -9.36
CA ILE A 59 -19.28 2.89 -10.66
C ILE A 59 -20.37 2.44 -11.63
N ALA A 60 -21.23 3.38 -12.04
CA ALA A 60 -22.46 3.07 -12.78
C ALA A 60 -22.30 2.87 -14.31
N ASN A 61 -21.11 3.09 -14.89
CA ASN A 61 -21.01 3.43 -16.31
C ASN A 61 -20.02 2.59 -17.15
N LEU A 62 -19.56 1.43 -16.68
CA LEU A 62 -18.68 0.56 -17.48
C LEU A 62 -19.48 -0.57 -18.14
N LYS A 63 -19.28 -0.75 -19.45
CA LYS A 63 -19.91 -1.85 -20.23
C LYS A 63 -19.59 -3.22 -19.65
N THR A 64 -18.34 -3.38 -19.18
CA THR A 64 -17.89 -4.53 -18.42
C THR A 64 -17.28 -4.01 -17.13
N PRO A 65 -17.87 -4.27 -15.96
CA PRO A 65 -17.29 -3.84 -14.70
C PRO A 65 -15.99 -4.63 -14.44
N PRO A 66 -14.93 -3.98 -13.93
CA PRO A 66 -13.75 -4.68 -13.49
C PRO A 66 -14.04 -5.53 -12.25
N PRO A 67 -13.12 -6.40 -11.81
CA PRO A 67 -13.31 -7.15 -10.57
C PRO A 67 -13.14 -6.26 -9.33
N ASP A 68 -13.84 -6.63 -8.24
CA ASP A 68 -13.54 -6.15 -6.89
C ASP A 68 -12.10 -6.58 -6.52
N LEU A 69 -11.21 -5.60 -6.40
CA LEU A 69 -9.81 -5.83 -6.11
C LEU A 69 -9.57 -6.10 -4.62
N THR A 70 -10.56 -5.89 -3.74
CA THR A 70 -10.48 -6.29 -2.31
C THR A 70 -10.61 -7.81 -2.12
N LYS A 71 -10.98 -8.54 -3.18
CA LYS A 71 -11.25 -9.99 -3.19
C LYS A 71 -10.29 -10.79 -4.08
N ILE A 72 -9.07 -10.30 -4.32
CA ILE A 72 -8.08 -11.03 -5.14
C ILE A 72 -7.75 -12.37 -4.48
N MET A 73 -7.49 -12.37 -3.17
CA MET A 73 -7.14 -13.59 -2.44
C MET A 73 -8.28 -14.60 -2.38
N GLU A 74 -9.50 -14.15 -2.13
CA GLU A 74 -10.70 -14.98 -2.15
C GLU A 74 -10.82 -15.76 -3.48
N ARG A 75 -10.62 -15.06 -4.61
CA ARG A 75 -10.67 -15.65 -5.95
C ARG A 75 -9.53 -16.62 -6.27
N ARG A 76 -8.44 -16.60 -5.50
CA ARG A 76 -7.29 -17.50 -5.68
C ARG A 76 -7.33 -18.71 -4.74
N LYS A 77 -8.45 -18.92 -4.03
CA LYS A 77 -8.88 -20.13 -3.31
C LYS A 77 -7.72 -21.06 -2.91
N GLY A 78 -6.97 -20.68 -1.87
CA GLY A 78 -5.95 -21.54 -1.26
C GLY A 78 -4.51 -21.08 -1.41
N LEU A 79 -4.23 -19.96 -2.07
CA LEU A 79 -2.91 -19.33 -1.97
C LEU A 79 -2.70 -18.76 -0.56
N ALA A 80 -1.61 -19.18 0.09
CA ALA A 80 -1.19 -18.66 1.40
C ALA A 80 -0.66 -17.21 1.33
N THR A 81 -0.21 -16.78 0.15
CA THR A 81 0.41 -15.47 -0.06
C THR A 81 -0.16 -14.78 -1.29
N PHE A 82 -0.11 -13.44 -1.27
CA PHE A 82 -0.56 -12.63 -2.39
C PHE A 82 0.29 -12.90 -3.65
N PRO A 83 -0.33 -13.21 -4.81
CA PRO A 83 0.39 -13.60 -6.03
C PRO A 83 1.00 -12.40 -6.75
N VAL A 84 2.04 -11.80 -6.16
CA VAL A 84 2.69 -10.55 -6.62
C VAL A 84 3.02 -10.58 -8.11
N ALA A 85 3.71 -11.62 -8.59
CA ALA A 85 4.14 -11.70 -9.98
C ALA A 85 2.96 -11.80 -10.96
N GLU A 86 1.91 -12.54 -10.60
CA GLU A 86 0.71 -12.66 -11.42
C GLU A 86 0.00 -11.31 -11.51
N ILE A 87 -0.20 -10.63 -10.38
CA ILE A 87 -0.87 -9.33 -10.36
C ILE A 87 -0.05 -8.26 -11.09
N ALA A 88 1.26 -8.25 -10.91
CA ALA A 88 2.16 -7.38 -11.66
C ALA A 88 1.99 -7.58 -13.17
N SER A 89 1.90 -8.83 -13.64
CA SER A 89 1.77 -9.15 -15.07
C SER A 89 0.48 -8.62 -15.72
N TYR A 90 -0.61 -8.48 -14.95
CA TYR A 90 -1.83 -7.85 -15.47
C TYR A 90 -1.68 -6.34 -15.54
N ILE A 91 -1.06 -5.72 -14.52
CA ILE A 91 -0.91 -4.27 -14.43
C ILE A 91 0.11 -3.75 -15.46
N ASP A 92 1.20 -4.49 -15.69
CA ASP A 92 2.25 -4.13 -16.64
C ASP A 92 1.95 -4.56 -18.09
N GLY A 93 0.84 -5.28 -18.30
CA GLY A 93 0.36 -5.70 -19.62
C GLY A 93 1.03 -6.95 -20.20
N ARG A 94 1.92 -7.64 -19.47
CA ARG A 94 2.51 -8.92 -19.92
C ARG A 94 1.49 -10.04 -20.01
N LYS A 95 0.44 -9.99 -19.18
CA LYS A 95 -0.68 -10.93 -19.24
C LYS A 95 -1.90 -10.20 -19.76
N ASP A 96 -2.29 -10.58 -20.97
CA ASP A 96 -3.52 -10.10 -21.57
C ASP A 96 -4.73 -10.61 -20.78
N VAL A 97 -5.70 -9.74 -20.62
CA VAL A 97 -6.99 -10.07 -20.05
C VAL A 97 -7.97 -9.42 -20.99
N GLN A 98 -8.69 -10.27 -21.73
CA GLN A 98 -9.62 -9.95 -22.83
C GLN A 98 -10.62 -8.82 -22.56
N LEU A 99 -10.80 -8.42 -21.30
CA LEU A 99 -11.75 -7.41 -20.85
C LEU A 99 -11.08 -6.08 -20.44
N HIS A 100 -9.75 -5.98 -20.47
CA HIS A 100 -9.05 -4.70 -20.50
C HIS A 100 -9.00 -4.24 -21.95
N SER A 101 -10.02 -3.49 -22.35
CA SER A 101 -9.93 -2.61 -23.51
C SER A 101 -8.77 -1.63 -23.32
N ARG A 102 -8.52 -0.81 -24.35
CA ARG A 102 -7.63 0.37 -24.32
C ARG A 102 -7.81 1.31 -23.10
N ASP A 103 -8.82 1.10 -22.27
CA ASP A 103 -9.20 1.90 -21.12
C ASP A 103 -8.36 1.61 -19.86
N MET A 104 -7.71 0.44 -19.74
CA MET A 104 -6.69 0.19 -18.72
C MET A 104 -5.31 0.07 -19.37
N PRO A 105 -4.44 1.09 -19.23
CA PRO A 105 -3.10 1.06 -19.81
C PRO A 105 -2.24 -0.08 -19.26
N ALA A 106 -1.33 -0.58 -20.10
CA ALA A 106 -0.18 -1.33 -19.63
C ALA A 106 0.75 -0.37 -18.87
N TRP A 107 0.57 -0.22 -17.57
CA TRP A 107 1.20 0.83 -16.77
C TRP A 107 2.73 0.77 -16.82
N GLY A 108 3.32 -0.41 -16.94
CA GLY A 108 4.76 -0.57 -17.15
C GLY A 108 5.24 0.12 -18.44
N LYS A 109 4.50 -0.03 -19.54
CA LYS A 109 4.78 0.64 -20.81
C LYS A 109 4.49 2.15 -20.73
N TYR A 110 3.36 2.53 -20.12
CA TYR A 110 3.01 3.94 -19.91
C TYR A 110 4.12 4.69 -19.16
N PHE A 111 4.65 4.13 -18.08
CA PHE A 111 5.76 4.76 -17.34
C PHE A 111 7.04 4.88 -18.15
N ALA A 112 7.36 3.88 -18.97
CA ALA A 112 8.54 3.92 -19.83
C ALA A 112 8.40 4.95 -20.95
N ASP A 113 7.22 5.03 -21.56
CA ASP A 113 7.00 5.83 -22.77
C ASP A 113 6.59 7.28 -22.46
N GLU A 114 5.71 7.49 -21.49
CA GLU A 114 5.14 8.81 -21.18
C GLU A 114 5.93 9.52 -20.07
N GLU A 115 6.26 8.79 -19.00
CA GLU A 115 7.02 9.37 -17.87
C GLU A 115 8.54 9.22 -18.01
N LYS A 116 9.02 8.49 -19.03
CA LYS A 116 10.45 8.22 -19.30
C LYS A 116 11.21 7.66 -18.09
N LEU A 117 10.53 6.86 -17.26
CA LEU A 117 11.13 6.26 -16.08
C LEU A 117 12.12 5.14 -16.45
N THR A 118 13.14 4.99 -15.62
CA THR A 118 14.04 3.83 -15.67
C THR A 118 13.33 2.56 -15.22
N ASN A 119 13.89 1.41 -15.59
CA ASN A 119 13.34 0.11 -15.19
C ASN A 119 13.23 -0.05 -13.66
N ASP A 120 14.15 0.53 -12.89
CA ASP A 120 14.13 0.40 -11.43
C ASP A 120 13.10 1.32 -10.78
N GLU A 121 12.87 2.51 -11.33
CA GLU A 121 11.77 3.39 -10.91
C GLU A 121 10.41 2.76 -11.22
N ILE A 122 10.25 2.13 -12.38
CA ILE A 122 9.04 1.39 -12.75
C ILE A 122 8.80 0.25 -11.76
N LYS A 123 9.83 -0.56 -11.45
CA LYS A 123 9.71 -1.62 -10.43
C LYS A 123 9.31 -1.05 -9.08
N GLY A 124 9.87 0.09 -8.69
CA GLY A 124 9.52 0.80 -7.46
C GLY A 124 8.04 1.17 -7.41
N LYS A 125 7.54 1.89 -8.42
CA LYS A 125 6.12 2.28 -8.53
C LYS A 125 5.18 1.08 -8.53
N MET A 126 5.54 0.04 -9.28
CA MET A 126 4.77 -1.21 -9.32
C MET A 126 4.74 -1.91 -7.97
N GLY A 127 5.87 -1.95 -7.26
CA GLY A 127 5.96 -2.48 -5.90
C GLY A 127 5.09 -1.71 -4.91
N GLU A 128 5.07 -0.38 -4.99
CA GLU A 128 4.21 0.47 -4.16
C GLU A 128 2.72 0.19 -4.42
N LEU A 129 2.29 0.15 -5.68
CA LEU A 129 0.92 -0.20 -6.05
C LEU A 129 0.52 -1.60 -5.57
N ILE A 130 1.40 -2.60 -5.76
CA ILE A 130 1.14 -3.96 -5.29
C ILE A 130 1.05 -4.00 -3.75
N ALA A 131 1.91 -3.26 -3.04
CA ALA A 131 1.83 -3.15 -1.59
C ALA A 131 0.47 -2.60 -1.13
N TYR A 132 -0.07 -1.61 -1.85
CA TYR A 132 -1.43 -1.12 -1.61
C TYR A 132 -2.49 -2.19 -1.88
N LEU A 133 -2.45 -2.87 -3.03
CA LEU A 133 -3.40 -3.94 -3.34
C LEU A 133 -3.37 -5.06 -2.30
N MET A 134 -2.19 -5.42 -1.79
CA MET A 134 -2.07 -6.39 -0.70
C MET A 134 -2.71 -5.88 0.60
N SER A 135 -2.63 -4.58 0.89
CA SER A 135 -3.14 -3.99 2.14
C SER A 135 -4.66 -3.95 2.22
N ILE A 136 -5.36 -3.98 1.08
CA ILE A 136 -6.82 -3.87 0.99
C ILE A 136 -7.54 -5.21 0.79
N GLN A 137 -6.81 -6.33 0.84
CA GLN A 137 -7.43 -7.65 0.76
C GLN A 137 -8.25 -7.94 2.02
N LYS A 138 -9.43 -8.53 1.82
CA LYS A 138 -10.34 -8.98 2.89
C LYS A 138 -10.27 -10.49 3.08
#